data_AF-A0A163VRY9-F1
#
_entry.id   AF-A0A163VRY9-F1
#
_cell.length_a   1.000
_cell.length_b   1.000
_cell.length_c   1.000
_cell.angle_alpha   90.00
_cell.angle_beta   90.00
_cell.angle_gamma   90.00
#
_symmetry.space_group_name_H-M   'P 1'
#
loop_
_entity.id
_entity.type
_entity.pdbx_description
1 polymer ?
#
loop_
_entity_poly.entity_id
_entity_poly.type
_entity_poly.pdbx_seq_one_letter_code
_entity_poly.pdbx_strand_id
1 'polypeptide(L)'
;MPKITTTCVEMTCLQGLADLERIEGPWLELIAGDDPEGVAVILRLLLAHMASTSKRLLGAMVLDRLDVETDAVERASLRQGDTHLQSGPAA
;
A
#
# COMPACT_ATOMS: atom_id res chain seq x y z
N MET A 1 -11.38 5.45 19.58
CA MET A 1 -11.72 5.52 18.14
C MET A 1 -11.27 4.22 17.49
N PRO A 2 -12.08 3.56 16.64
CA PRO A 2 -11.63 2.37 15.94
C PRO A 2 -10.46 2.76 15.03
N LYS A 3 -9.32 2.08 15.18
CA LYS A 3 -8.17 2.22 14.28
C LYS A 3 -8.64 1.68 12.93
N ILE A 4 -8.90 2.56 11.96
CA ILE A 4 -9.10 2.16 10.56
C ILE A 4 -7.70 1.75 10.10
N THR A 5 -7.42 0.44 10.06
CA THR A 5 -6.11 -0.12 9.71
C THR A 5 -6.07 -0.55 8.24
N THR A 6 -6.59 0.26 7.33
CA THR A 6 -6.39 -0.01 5.90
C THR A 6 -4.89 0.05 5.65
N THR A 7 -4.29 -1.06 5.24
CA THR A 7 -2.82 -1.14 5.14
C THR A 7 -2.32 -0.29 3.98
N CYS A 8 -1.06 0.13 4.01
CA CYS A 8 -0.52 0.94 2.91
C CYS A 8 -0.56 0.18 1.58
N VAL A 9 -0.45 -1.15 1.63
CA VAL A 9 -0.58 -2.04 0.48
C VAL A 9 -1.99 -1.99 -0.10
N GLU A 10 -3.01 -2.17 0.73
CA GLU A 10 -4.41 -2.17 0.30
C GLU A 10 -4.79 -0.85 -0.40
N MET A 11 -4.45 0.28 0.22
CA MET A 11 -4.71 1.61 -0.38
C MET A 11 -3.98 1.79 -1.72
N THR A 12 -2.74 1.30 -1.83
CA THR A 12 -1.97 1.40 -3.08
C THR A 12 -2.59 0.54 -4.19
N CYS A 13 -3.05 -0.67 -3.86
CA CYS A 13 -3.74 -1.56 -4.78
C CYS A 13 -5.07 -0.96 -5.26
N LEU A 14 -5.91 -0.50 -4.33
CA LEU A 14 -7.22 0.08 -4.67
C LEU A 14 -7.09 1.33 -5.54
N GLN A 15 -6.14 2.21 -5.21
CA GLN A 15 -5.88 3.39 -6.04
C GLN A 15 -5.41 2.99 -7.44
N GLY A 16 -4.51 2.02 -7.56
CA GLY A 16 -4.05 1.52 -8.85
C GLY A 16 -5.19 0.96 -9.70
N LEU A 17 -6.07 0.15 -9.11
CA LEU A 17 -7.23 -0.40 -9.81
C LEU A 17 -8.21 0.70 -10.27
N ALA A 18 -8.51 1.67 -9.39
CA ALA A 18 -9.40 2.77 -9.73
C ALA A 18 -8.85 3.63 -10.88
N ASP A 19 -7.53 3.84 -10.92
CA ASP A 19 -6.89 4.56 -12.04
C ASP A 19 -6.97 3.78 -13.36
N LEU A 20 -6.84 2.45 -13.31
CA LEU A 20 -6.98 1.56 -14.48
C LEU A 20 -8.42 1.52 -15.01
N GLU A 21 -9.40 1.39 -14.12
CA GLU A 21 -10.82 1.40 -14.51
C GLU A 21 -11.21 2.73 -15.17
N ARG A 22 -10.72 3.84 -14.62
CA ARG A 22 -11.00 5.18 -15.15
C ARG A 22 -10.44 5.41 -16.56
N ILE A 23 -9.34 4.76 -16.94
CA ILE A 23 -8.70 4.98 -18.26
C ILE A 23 -9.27 4.10 -19.36
N GLU A 24 -9.99 3.02 -19.01
CA GLU A 24 -10.53 2.05 -19.98
C GLU A 24 -11.46 2.70 -21.00
N GLY A 25 -12.47 3.44 -20.55
CA GLY A 25 -13.45 4.09 -21.44
C GLY A 25 -12.80 5.01 -22.48
N PRO A 26 -12.02 6.03 -22.07
CA PRO A 26 -11.31 6.92 -23.00
C PRO A 26 -10.39 6.16 -23.96
N TRP A 27 -9.75 5.08 -23.51
CA TRP A 27 -8.88 4.29 -24.38
C TRP A 27 -9.67 3.56 -25.47
N LEU A 28 -10.80 2.96 -25.12
CA LEU A 28 -11.70 2.31 -26.08
C LEU A 28 -12.29 3.30 -27.09
N GLU A 29 -12.62 4.51 -26.65
CA GLU A 29 -13.09 5.59 -27.54
C GLU A 29 -12.05 5.98 -28.59
N LEU A 30 -10.77 6.08 -28.21
CA LEU A 30 -9.68 6.37 -29.16
C LEU A 30 -9.46 5.23 -30.17
N ILE A 31 -9.57 3.97 -29.72
CA ILE A 31 -9.48 2.81 -30.62
C ILE A 31 -10.64 2.83 -31.63
N ALA A 32 -11.87 3.11 -31.16
CA ALA A 32 -13.04 3.19 -32.03
C ALA A 32 -12.99 4.39 -32.99
N GLY A 33 -12.30 5.46 -32.60
CA GLY A 33 -12.12 6.68 -33.38
C GLY A 33 -11.02 6.63 -34.44
N ASP A 34 -10.32 5.49 -34.60
CA ASP A 34 -9.19 5.32 -35.51
C ASP A 34 -8.06 6.35 -35.27
N ASP A 35 -7.78 6.65 -33.99
CA ASP A 35 -6.67 7.53 -33.55
C ASP A 35 -5.51 6.71 -32.96
N PRO A 36 -4.63 6.14 -33.81
CA PRO A 36 -3.53 5.29 -33.34
C PRO A 36 -2.50 6.05 -32.51
N GLU A 37 -2.29 7.35 -32.77
CA GLU A 37 -1.41 8.19 -31.97
C GLU A 37 -1.93 8.35 -30.54
N GLY A 38 -3.22 8.66 -30.40
CA GLY A 38 -3.90 8.76 -29.10
C GLY A 38 -3.83 7.45 -28.32
N VAL A 39 -4.10 6.32 -28.99
CA VAL A 39 -3.97 4.97 -28.42
C VAL A 39 -2.55 4.72 -27.92
N ALA A 40 -1.52 5.06 -28.70
CA ALA A 40 -0.12 4.88 -28.32
C ALA A 40 0.30 5.77 -27.14
N VAL A 41 -0.25 6.99 -27.05
CA VAL A 41 -0.01 7.89 -25.91
C VAL A 41 -0.62 7.31 -24.63
N ILE A 42 -1.89 6.88 -24.67
CA ILE A 42 -2.53 6.26 -23.50
C ILE A 42 -1.78 4.99 -23.08
N LEU A 43 -1.37 4.14 -24.02
CA LEU A 43 -0.61 2.93 -23.70
C LEU A 43 0.73 3.26 -23.00
N ARG A 44 1.45 4.29 -23.47
CA ARG A 44 2.69 4.74 -22.80
C ARG A 44 2.42 5.25 -21.38
N LEU A 45 1.35 6.01 -21.19
CA LEU A 45 0.95 6.51 -19.87
C LEU A 45 0.55 5.37 -18.93
N LEU A 46 -0.17 4.38 -19.43
CA LEU A 46 -0.56 3.17 -18.71
C LEU A 46 0.66 2.38 -18.23
N LEU A 47 1.63 2.15 -19.11
CA LEU A 47 2.87 1.45 -18.77
C LEU A 47 3.68 2.23 -17.71
N ALA A 48 3.76 3.55 -17.85
CA ALA A 48 4.41 4.41 -16.86
C ALA A 48 3.69 4.36 -15.51
N HIS A 49 2.34 4.37 -15.51
CA HIS A 49 1.52 4.22 -14.32
C HIS A 49 1.77 2.87 -13.64
N MET A 50 1.75 1.75 -14.38
CA MET A 50 2.05 0.42 -13.83
C MET A 50 3.45 0.33 -13.22
N ALA A 51 4.46 0.92 -13.88
CA ALA A 51 5.83 0.97 -13.36
C ALA A 51 5.93 1.82 -12.08
N SER A 52 5.14 2.89 -11.97
CA SER A 52 5.08 3.72 -10.77
C SER A 52 4.33 3.03 -9.62
N THR A 53 3.16 2.47 -9.92
CA THR A 53 2.30 1.78 -8.94
C THR A 53 2.97 0.53 -8.39
N SER A 54 3.71 -0.24 -9.20
CA SER A 54 4.50 -1.38 -8.70
C SER A 54 5.61 -0.96 -7.73
N LYS A 55 6.31 0.15 -7.97
CA LYS A 55 7.29 0.71 -7.02
C LYS A 55 6.62 1.15 -5.72
N ARG A 56 5.48 1.83 -5.81
CA ARG A 56 4.70 2.25 -4.63
C ARG A 56 4.22 1.04 -3.82
N LEU A 57 3.77 -0.02 -4.49
CA LEU A 57 3.32 -1.25 -3.85
C LEU A 57 4.46 -1.93 -3.09
N LEU A 58 5.64 -2.05 -3.71
CA LEU A 58 6.82 -2.59 -3.03
C LEU A 58 7.20 -1.74 -1.80
N GLY A 59 7.17 -0.41 -1.92
CA GLY A 59 7.39 0.50 -0.79
C GLY A 59 6.37 0.30 0.33
N ALA A 60 5.10 0.16 -0.02
CA ALA A 60 4.02 -0.08 0.93
C ALA A 60 4.18 -1.42 1.66
N MET A 61 4.61 -2.49 0.97
CA MET A 61 4.90 -3.78 1.60
C MET A 61 6.03 -3.68 2.64
N VAL A 62 7.06 -2.87 2.35
CA VAL A 62 8.15 -2.64 3.31
C VAL A 62 7.65 -1.87 4.53
N LEU A 63 6.84 -0.83 4.32
CA LEU A 63 6.25 -0.05 5.42
C LEU A 63 5.34 -0.90 6.30
N ASP A 64 4.42 -1.66 5.71
CA ASP A 64 3.51 -2.55 6.45
C ASP A 64 4.31 -3.57 7.28
N ARG A 65 5.44 -4.08 6.76
CA ARG A 65 6.33 -4.98 7.52
C ARG A 65 6.99 -4.26 8.71
N LEU A 66 7.51 -3.05 8.51
CA LEU A 66 8.15 -2.27 9.56
C LEU A 66 7.17 -1.89 10.67
N ASP A 67 5.93 -1.57 10.33
CA ASP A 67 4.87 -1.29 11.31
C ASP A 67 4.58 -2.52 12.17
N VAL A 68 4.48 -3.71 11.57
CA VAL A 68 4.30 -4.98 12.30
C VAL A 68 5.48 -5.28 13.23
N GLU A 69 6.71 -5.04 12.77
CA GLU A 69 7.93 -5.23 13.58
C GLU A 69 7.98 -4.24 14.75
N THR A 70 7.62 -2.99 14.52
CA THR A 70 7.57 -1.94 15.55
C THR A 70 6.52 -2.28 16.62
N ASP A 71 5.31 -2.67 16.21
CA ASP A 71 4.26 -3.11 17.10
C ASP A 71 4.65 -4.37 17.90
N ALA A 72 5.47 -5.26 17.33
CA ALA A 72 5.98 -6.44 18.02
C ALA A 72 7.03 -6.08 19.09
N VAL A 73 7.94 -5.15 18.79
CA VAL A 73 8.95 -4.65 19.74
C VAL A 73 8.28 -3.92 20.91
N GLU A 74 7.33 -3.03 20.63
CA GLU A 74 6.62 -2.28 21.68
C GLU A 74 5.89 -3.22 22.66
N ARG A 75 5.20 -4.25 22.12
CA ARG A 75 4.55 -5.27 22.94
C ARG A 75 5.54 -6.10 23.77
N ALA A 76 6.74 -6.36 23.25
CA ALA A 76 7.78 -7.08 23.99
C ALA A 76 8.34 -6.23 25.15
N SER A 77 8.58 -4.94 24.91
CA SER A 77 9.05 -4.00 25.94
C SER A 77 8.02 -3.80 27.07
N LEU A 78 6.72 -3.71 26.74
CA LEU A 78 5.66 -3.63 27.74
C LEU A 78 5.62 -4.87 28.65
N ARG A 79 5.83 -6.08 28.08
CA ARG A 79 5.88 -7.32 28.86
C ARG A 79 7.09 -7.43 29.79
N GLN A 80 8.23 -6.85 29.42
CA GLN A 80 9.43 -6.81 30.27
C GLN A 80 9.28 -5.85 31.46
N GLY A 81 8.54 -4.75 31.29
CA GLY A 81 8.22 -3.81 32.36
C GLY A 81 7.41 -4.45 33.50
N ASP A 82 6.48 -5.34 33.17
CA ASP A 82 5.64 -6.04 34.15
C ASP A 82 6.42 -7.07 34.98
N THR A 83 7.43 -7.72 34.40
CA THR A 83 8.27 -8.70 35.12
C THR A 83 9.21 -8.08 36.16
N HIS A 84 9.52 -6.78 36.07
CA HIS A 84 10.49 -6.13 36.96
C HIS A 84 9.87 -5.58 38.26
N LEU A 85 8.54 -5.58 38.38
CA LEU A 85 7.81 -5.14 39.58
C LEU A 85 7.41 -6.29 40.54
N GLN A 86 7.62 -7.56 40.16
CA GLN A 86 7.22 -8.72 40.98
C GLN A 86 8.34 -9.31 41.86
N SER A 87 9.58 -8.83 41.81
CA SER A 87 10.65 -9.26 42.72
C SER A 87 10.71 -8.40 43.99
N GLY A 88 9.64 -8.39 44.79
CA GLY A 88 9.71 -7.93 46.18
C GLY A 88 10.32 -9.04 47.06
N PRO A 89 11.21 -8.73 48.01
CA PRO A 89 11.85 -9.76 48.82
C PRO A 89 10.79 -10.44 49.71
N ALA A 90 10.71 -11.76 49.64
CA ALA A 90 9.95 -12.55 50.59
C ALA A 90 10.60 -12.39 51.97
N ALA A 91 9.82 -11.87 52.92
CA ALA A 91 10.17 -11.76 54.33
C ALA A 91 10.25 -13.14 55.00
#